data_AF-A0A249JK62-F1
#
_entry.id   AF-A0A249JK62-F1
#
_cell.length_a   1.000
_cell.length_b   1.000
_cell.length_c   1.000
_cell.angle_alpha   90.00
_cell.angle_beta   90.00
_cell.angle_gamma   90.00
#
_symmetry.space_group_name_H-M   'P 1'
#
loop_
_entity.id
_entity.type
_entity.pdbx_description
1 polymer ?
#
loop_
_entity_poly.entity_id
_entity_poly.type
_entity_poly.pdbx_seq_one_letter_code
_entity_poly.pdbx_strand_id
1 'polypeptide(L)'
;MPAYRSNLTIHGKNKSGARALWRATGVKNSDFGKPIIAVVNSFTEFVPGHIHLRKLGTLVSQEINNSGGIAKEFNTIAIDDGIAMGHAGMLYSLPSRELIADSIEYMINAHCVDSMVCISNCDKITPGMLIASMRLNIPVVFVSGGPMEAGKVVIDKKIIKVDLVDAIMHGENVNTSTELLKQVEESA
;
A
#
# COMPACT_ATOMS: atom_id res chain seq x y z
N MET A 1 27.49 -6.01 15.70
CA MET A 1 26.41 -5.97 14.69
C MET A 1 26.89 -5.17 13.48
N PRO A 2 26.47 -5.51 12.25
CA PRO A 2 26.77 -4.72 11.07
C PRO A 2 26.23 -3.29 11.22
N ALA A 3 26.89 -2.33 10.56
CA ALA A 3 26.44 -0.94 10.55
C ALA A 3 25.14 -0.81 9.73
N TYR A 4 24.20 -0.02 10.24
CA TYR A 4 22.98 0.35 9.53
C TYR A 4 23.28 1.11 8.23
N ARG A 5 22.48 0.88 7.18
CA ARG A 5 22.57 1.57 5.88
C ARG A 5 22.38 3.07 6.06
N SER A 6 21.48 3.46 6.97
CA SER A 6 21.15 4.85 7.25
C SER A 6 22.32 5.67 7.79
N ASN A 7 23.37 5.03 8.32
CA ASN A 7 24.61 5.71 8.71
C ASN A 7 25.20 6.57 7.58
N LEU A 8 24.97 6.21 6.31
CA LEU A 8 25.40 6.99 5.14
C LEU A 8 24.74 8.37 5.04
N THR A 9 23.58 8.57 5.67
CA THR A 9 22.84 9.85 5.66
C THR A 9 22.82 10.53 7.03
N ILE A 10 23.16 9.83 8.12
CA ILE A 10 23.10 10.39 9.47
C ILE A 10 24.45 10.54 10.18
N HIS A 11 25.50 9.80 9.79
CA HIS A 11 26.77 9.78 10.51
C HIS A 11 27.84 10.71 9.89
N GLY A 12 28.67 11.32 10.73
CA GLY A 12 29.80 12.16 10.30
C GLY A 12 29.47 13.63 10.01
N LYS A 13 30.51 14.50 10.04
CA LYS A 13 30.36 15.95 9.88
C LYS A 13 29.70 16.33 8.55
N ASN A 14 30.11 15.67 7.46
CA ASN A 14 29.66 15.97 6.08
C ASN A 14 28.18 15.63 5.83
N LYS A 15 27.51 14.93 6.75
CA LYS A 15 26.07 14.61 6.67
C LYS A 15 25.19 15.58 7.45
N SER A 16 25.71 16.76 7.82
CA SER A 16 24.96 17.81 8.51
C SER A 16 23.71 18.25 7.74
N GLY A 17 23.80 18.40 6.42
CA GLY A 17 22.66 18.76 5.57
C GLY A 17 21.55 17.71 5.58
N ALA A 18 21.90 16.44 5.41
CA ALA A 18 20.94 15.34 5.49
C ALA A 18 20.28 15.27 6.88
N ARG A 19 21.05 15.41 7.97
CA ARG A 19 20.49 15.49 9.33
C ARG A 19 19.55 16.70 9.50
N ALA A 20 19.84 17.84 8.88
CA ALA A 20 18.95 19.01 8.95
C ALA A 20 17.59 18.71 8.28
N LEU A 21 17.59 18.03 7.13
CA LEU A 21 16.36 17.60 6.46
C LEU A 21 15.62 16.52 7.28
N TRP A 22 16.33 15.56 7.85
CA TRP A 22 15.70 14.57 8.75
C TRP A 22 15.01 15.25 9.94
N ARG A 23 15.62 16.28 10.54
CA ARG A 23 14.99 17.08 11.61
C ARG A 23 13.74 17.80 11.15
N ALA A 24 13.75 18.36 9.95
CA ALA A 24 12.57 19.02 9.38
C ALA A 24 11.39 18.05 9.23
N THR A 25 11.66 16.74 9.10
CA THR A 25 10.63 15.68 9.12
C THR A 25 10.33 15.12 10.52
N GLY A 26 10.78 15.78 11.59
CA GLY A 26 10.46 15.44 12.98
C GLY A 26 11.46 14.52 13.71
N VAL A 27 12.61 14.19 13.11
CA VAL A 27 13.65 13.37 13.77
C VAL A 27 14.37 14.18 14.85
N LYS A 28 14.41 13.68 16.09
CA LYS A 28 15.04 14.37 17.23
C LYS A 28 16.52 14.01 17.35
N ASN A 29 17.25 14.78 18.16
CA ASN A 29 18.66 14.48 18.49
C ASN A 29 18.85 13.05 19.01
N SER A 30 17.96 12.63 19.91
CA SER A 30 17.98 11.32 20.55
C SER A 30 17.68 10.16 19.60
N ASP A 31 17.23 10.45 18.38
CA ASP A 31 16.86 9.41 17.42
C ASP A 31 18.02 9.01 16.51
N PHE A 32 19.03 9.87 16.33
CA PHE A 32 20.17 9.53 15.50
C PHE A 32 20.94 8.33 16.08
N GLY A 33 21.11 7.31 15.25
CA GLY A 33 21.69 6.01 15.63
C GLY A 33 20.66 4.89 15.70
N LYS A 34 19.36 5.21 15.78
CA LYS A 34 18.27 4.25 15.60
C LYS A 34 18.12 3.86 14.13
N PRO A 35 17.61 2.65 13.82
CA PRO A 35 17.33 2.27 12.44
C PRO A 35 16.17 3.11 11.86
N ILE A 36 16.33 3.53 10.61
CA ILE A 36 15.27 4.16 9.83
C ILE A 36 14.48 3.06 9.13
N ILE A 37 13.18 2.98 9.42
CA ILE A 37 12.28 1.96 8.89
C ILE A 37 11.22 2.65 8.02
N ALA A 38 11.18 2.28 6.75
CA ALA A 38 10.17 2.80 5.84
C ALA A 38 8.83 2.07 6.04
N VAL A 39 7.74 2.82 6.03
CA VAL A 39 6.39 2.27 5.88
C VAL A 39 5.98 2.52 4.43
N VAL A 40 6.05 1.46 3.63
CA VAL A 40 5.68 1.49 2.21
C VAL A 40 4.18 1.24 2.12
N ASN A 41 3.42 2.31 1.93
CA ASN A 41 1.97 2.24 1.86
C ASN A 41 1.50 2.35 0.41
N SER A 42 0.30 1.86 0.13
CA SER A 42 -0.37 1.95 -1.17
C SER A 42 -1.73 2.65 -1.03
N PHE A 43 -1.90 3.46 0.01
CA PHE A 43 -3.12 4.21 0.27
C PHE A 43 -3.45 5.12 -0.93
N THR A 44 -4.70 5.05 -1.37
CA THR A 44 -5.30 5.96 -2.35
C THR A 44 -6.81 5.95 -2.19
N GLU A 45 -7.47 7.04 -2.57
CA GLU A 45 -8.94 7.15 -2.55
C GLU A 45 -9.57 6.57 -3.83
N PHE A 46 -8.76 6.21 -4.83
CA PHE A 46 -9.22 5.59 -6.08
C PHE A 46 -9.53 4.10 -5.96
N VAL A 47 -9.05 3.44 -4.89
CA VAL A 47 -9.14 1.98 -4.72
C VAL A 47 -9.81 1.71 -3.37
N PRO A 48 -11.06 1.21 -3.32
CA PRO A 48 -11.81 1.05 -2.07
C PRO A 48 -11.08 0.22 -1.02
N GLY A 49 -10.46 -0.89 -1.45
CA GLY A 49 -9.65 -1.76 -0.60
C GLY A 49 -8.34 -1.15 -0.09
N HIS A 50 -8.05 0.12 -0.42
CA HIS A 50 -6.85 0.82 0.02
C HIS A 50 -7.14 2.04 0.92
N ILE A 51 -8.40 2.47 1.05
CA ILE A 51 -8.75 3.69 1.79
C ILE A 51 -8.36 3.58 3.28
N HIS A 52 -8.63 2.42 3.89
CA HIS A 52 -8.32 2.19 5.31
C HIS A 52 -6.82 2.11 5.60
N LEU A 53 -5.99 1.89 4.58
CA LEU A 53 -4.54 1.78 4.73
C LEU A 53 -3.90 3.09 5.22
N ARG A 54 -4.56 4.24 5.06
CA ARG A 54 -4.11 5.51 5.68
C ARG A 54 -3.97 5.37 7.20
N LYS A 55 -4.97 4.76 7.85
CA LYS A 55 -4.97 4.54 9.30
C LYS A 55 -3.97 3.45 9.69
N LEU A 56 -3.87 2.40 8.88
CA LEU A 56 -2.93 1.31 9.12
C LEU A 56 -1.47 1.78 9.03
N GLY A 57 -1.12 2.61 8.05
CA GLY A 57 0.22 3.20 7.93
C GLY A 57 0.61 4.07 9.12
N THR A 58 -0.36 4.85 9.63
CA THR A 58 -0.17 5.62 10.87
C THR A 58 0.08 4.71 12.08
N LEU A 59 -0.70 3.62 12.23
CA LEU A 59 -0.55 2.65 13.30
C LEU A 59 0.82 1.96 13.25
N VAL A 60 1.21 1.46 12.08
CA VAL A 60 2.53 0.82 11.87
C VAL A 60 3.67 1.79 12.20
N SER A 61 3.55 3.05 11.77
CA SER A 61 4.54 4.08 12.07
C SER A 61 4.67 4.35 13.58
N GLN A 62 3.56 4.36 14.32
CA GLN A 62 3.56 4.51 15.77
C GLN A 62 4.28 3.35 16.45
N GLU A 63 3.99 2.10 16.06
CA GLU A 63 4.60 0.92 16.66
C GLU A 63 6.09 0.80 16.37
N ILE A 64 6.54 1.20 15.17
CA ILE A 64 7.97 1.32 14.85
C ILE A 64 8.66 2.30 15.80
N ASN A 65 8.08 3.47 16.02
CA ASN A 65 8.66 4.49 16.91
C ASN A 65 8.69 4.02 18.37
N ASN A 66 7.62 3.36 18.84
CA ASN A 66 7.54 2.76 20.18
C ASN A 66 8.59 1.66 20.37
N SER A 67 8.91 0.92 19.31
CA SER A 67 9.93 -0.13 19.31
C SER A 67 11.37 0.38 19.13
N GLY A 68 11.58 1.70 19.14
CA GLY A 68 12.91 2.30 19.07
C GLY A 68 13.47 2.50 17.66
N GLY A 69 12.63 2.42 16.62
CA GLY A 69 12.99 2.82 15.25
C GLY A 69 12.62 4.28 14.93
N ILE A 70 12.97 4.72 13.73
CA ILE A 70 12.48 5.97 13.13
C ILE A 70 11.57 5.61 11.96
N ALA A 71 10.26 5.77 12.12
CA ALA A 71 9.31 5.51 11.05
C ALA A 71 9.33 6.63 9.99
N LYS A 72 9.33 6.24 8.71
CA LYS A 72 9.11 7.15 7.57
C LYS A 72 8.15 6.52 6.58
N GLU A 73 6.91 7.01 6.59
CA GLU A 73 5.88 6.56 5.66
C GLU A 73 5.98 7.28 4.31
N PHE A 74 5.80 6.54 3.23
CA PHE A 74 5.55 7.09 1.90
C PHE A 74 4.56 6.20 1.15
N ASN A 75 3.98 6.73 0.08
CA ASN A 75 3.03 6.01 -0.76
C ASN A 75 3.65 5.65 -2.12
N THR A 76 3.32 4.46 -2.61
CA THR A 76 3.39 4.08 -4.03
C THR A 76 2.00 4.13 -4.67
N ILE A 77 1.93 4.03 -5.99
CA ILE A 77 0.67 4.05 -6.74
C ILE A 77 -0.12 2.74 -6.52
N ALA A 78 -1.42 2.81 -6.77
CA ALA A 78 -2.29 1.64 -6.87
C ALA A 78 -3.33 1.87 -7.96
N ILE A 79 -3.68 0.82 -8.70
CA ILE A 79 -4.71 0.80 -9.73
C ILE A 79 -5.79 -0.19 -9.28
N ASP A 80 -7.04 0.21 -9.45
CA ASP A 80 -8.20 -0.67 -9.24
C ASP A 80 -8.50 -1.43 -10.53
N ASP A 81 -8.20 -2.73 -10.56
CA ASP A 81 -8.47 -3.59 -11.72
C ASP A 81 -9.97 -3.74 -11.98
N GLY A 82 -10.82 -3.65 -10.94
CA GLY A 82 -12.27 -3.72 -11.07
C GLY A 82 -12.83 -2.50 -11.81
N ILE A 83 -12.38 -1.30 -11.45
CA ILE A 83 -12.76 -0.06 -12.16
C ILE A 83 -12.14 -0.03 -13.55
N ALA A 84 -10.89 -0.50 -13.71
CA ALA A 84 -10.21 -0.43 -15.00
C ALA A 84 -10.72 -1.44 -16.04
N MET A 85 -11.55 -2.40 -15.62
CA MET A 85 -12.06 -3.49 -16.44
C MET A 85 -12.97 -2.97 -17.57
N GLY A 86 -12.87 -3.59 -18.75
CA GLY A 86 -13.77 -3.30 -19.87
C GLY A 86 -13.39 -2.08 -20.72
N HIS A 87 -12.28 -1.40 -20.44
CA HIS A 87 -11.82 -0.25 -21.23
C HIS A 87 -10.28 -0.12 -21.31
N ALA A 88 -9.79 0.87 -22.07
CA ALA A 88 -8.36 1.07 -22.34
C ALA A 88 -7.47 1.26 -21.08
N GLY A 89 -8.06 1.66 -19.95
CA GLY A 89 -7.36 1.74 -18.66
C GLY A 89 -6.74 0.41 -18.20
N MET A 90 -7.30 -0.74 -18.57
CA MET A 90 -6.75 -2.06 -18.21
C MET A 90 -5.32 -2.28 -18.75
N LEU A 91 -4.93 -1.57 -19.81
CA LEU A 91 -3.56 -1.60 -20.35
C LEU A 91 -2.50 -1.08 -19.35
N TYR A 92 -2.93 -0.32 -18.33
CA TYR A 92 -2.05 0.23 -17.30
C TYR A 92 -1.94 -0.66 -16.05
N SER A 93 -2.81 -1.68 -15.90
CA SER A 93 -2.83 -2.55 -14.72
C SER A 93 -1.52 -3.32 -14.54
N LEU A 94 -1.20 -4.27 -15.42
CA LEU A 94 -0.01 -5.11 -15.26
C LEU A 94 1.31 -4.32 -15.24
N PRO A 95 1.53 -3.30 -16.12
CA PRO A 95 2.74 -2.48 -16.08
C PRO A 95 2.93 -1.72 -14.76
N SER A 96 1.85 -1.41 -14.03
CA SER A 96 1.95 -0.73 -12.73
C SER A 96 2.77 -1.52 -11.71
N ARG A 97 2.82 -2.86 -11.82
CA ARG A 97 3.64 -3.72 -10.96
C ARG A 97 5.12 -3.29 -10.97
N GLU A 98 5.66 -3.00 -12.14
CA GLU A 98 7.05 -2.58 -12.30
C GLU A 98 7.26 -1.16 -11.77
N LEU A 99 6.33 -0.25 -12.05
CA LEU A 99 6.38 1.13 -11.52
C LEU A 99 6.35 1.15 -9.99
N ILE A 100 5.53 0.28 -9.39
CA ILE A 100 5.47 0.11 -7.94
C ILE A 100 6.83 -0.39 -7.42
N ALA A 101 7.38 -1.44 -8.03
CA ALA A 101 8.67 -1.98 -7.64
C ALA A 101 9.79 -0.92 -7.72
N ASP A 102 9.87 -0.20 -8.85
CA ASP A 102 10.88 0.81 -9.10
C ASP A 102 10.73 2.02 -8.16
N SER A 103 9.50 2.47 -7.90
CA SER A 103 9.24 3.59 -6.98
C SER A 103 9.74 3.30 -5.56
N ILE A 104 9.55 2.06 -5.10
CA ILE A 104 10.01 1.62 -3.77
C ILE A 104 11.53 1.51 -3.77
N GLU A 105 12.10 0.86 -4.79
CA GLU A 105 13.55 0.72 -4.91
C GLU A 105 14.27 2.08 -4.87
N TYR A 106 13.74 3.08 -5.57
CA TYR A 106 14.28 4.44 -5.60
C TYR A 106 14.18 5.11 -4.24
N MET A 107 13.00 5.06 -3.60
CA MET A 107 12.79 5.67 -2.29
C MET A 107 13.70 5.08 -1.22
N ILE A 108 13.83 3.75 -1.17
CA ILE A 108 14.63 3.05 -0.17
C ILE A 108 16.13 3.30 -0.39
N ASN A 109 16.63 3.18 -1.61
CA ASN A 109 18.06 3.35 -1.89
C ASN A 109 18.50 4.81 -1.75
N ALA A 110 17.73 5.78 -2.25
CA ALA A 110 18.07 7.20 -2.17
C ALA A 110 18.17 7.71 -0.72
N HIS A 111 17.33 7.18 0.17
CA HIS A 111 17.32 7.56 1.59
C HIS A 111 18.16 6.61 2.48
N CYS A 112 18.74 5.56 1.89
CA CYS A 112 19.54 4.55 2.57
C CYS A 112 18.81 3.91 3.77
N VAL A 113 17.53 3.58 3.59
CA VAL A 113 16.67 3.03 4.65
C VAL A 113 17.17 1.62 5.07
N ASP A 114 17.04 1.29 6.35
CA ASP A 114 17.58 0.07 6.94
C ASP A 114 16.68 -1.15 6.74
N SER A 115 15.36 -0.96 6.86
CA SER A 115 14.34 -2.00 6.67
C SER A 115 13.02 -1.38 6.24
N MET A 116 12.06 -2.18 5.81
CA MET A 116 10.74 -1.67 5.42
C MET A 116 9.57 -2.57 5.84
N VAL A 117 8.43 -1.94 6.08
CA VAL A 117 7.13 -2.61 6.24
C VAL A 117 6.28 -2.27 5.03
N CYS A 118 5.91 -3.29 4.26
CA CYS A 118 5.09 -3.18 3.06
C CYS A 118 3.62 -3.41 3.42
N ILE A 119 2.80 -2.37 3.28
CA ILE A 119 1.35 -2.44 3.44
C ILE A 119 0.72 -2.60 2.06
N SER A 120 0.39 -3.85 1.74
CA SER A 120 -0.10 -4.24 0.41
C SER A 120 -1.52 -4.75 0.46
N ASN A 121 -2.27 -4.62 -0.64
CA ASN A 121 -3.55 -5.30 -0.78
C ASN A 121 -3.80 -5.81 -2.21
N CYS A 122 -4.28 -4.95 -3.11
CA CYS A 122 -4.75 -5.33 -4.44
C CYS A 122 -3.70 -6.01 -5.34
N ASP A 123 -4.21 -6.67 -6.39
CA ASP A 123 -3.53 -7.64 -7.26
C ASP A 123 -2.08 -7.27 -7.60
N LYS A 124 -1.84 -6.17 -8.33
CA LYS A 124 -0.49 -5.82 -8.83
C LYS A 124 0.42 -5.18 -7.78
N ILE A 125 -0.13 -4.69 -6.68
CA ILE A 125 0.60 -3.99 -5.63
C ILE A 125 1.45 -4.99 -4.84
N THR A 126 0.86 -6.11 -4.43
CA THR A 126 1.54 -7.16 -3.67
C THR A 126 2.80 -7.70 -4.35
N PRO A 127 2.75 -8.17 -5.61
CA PRO A 127 3.94 -8.62 -6.31
C PRO A 127 4.90 -7.47 -6.64
N GLY A 128 4.43 -6.23 -6.86
CA GLY A 128 5.31 -5.07 -7.06
C GLY A 128 6.17 -4.80 -5.82
N MET A 129 5.56 -4.78 -4.64
CA MET A 129 6.27 -4.67 -3.36
C MET A 129 7.20 -5.86 -3.09
N LEU A 130 6.80 -7.08 -3.50
CA LEU A 130 7.63 -8.28 -3.37
C LEU A 130 8.87 -8.21 -4.26
N ILE A 131 8.73 -7.77 -5.52
CA ILE A 131 9.87 -7.57 -6.44
C ILE A 131 10.85 -6.56 -5.84
N ALA A 132 10.37 -5.40 -5.36
CA ALA A 132 11.21 -4.42 -4.70
C ALA A 132 11.96 -5.01 -3.50
N SER A 133 11.27 -5.81 -2.66
CA SER A 133 11.88 -6.45 -1.49
C SER A 133 13.05 -7.37 -1.85
N MET A 134 12.89 -8.15 -2.93
CA MET A 134 13.93 -9.08 -3.41
C MET A 134 15.10 -8.33 -4.04
N ARG A 135 14.84 -7.24 -4.80
CA ARG A 135 15.90 -6.40 -5.38
C ARG A 135 16.73 -5.69 -4.30
N LEU A 136 16.06 -5.18 -3.26
CA LEU A 136 16.70 -4.42 -2.18
C LEU A 136 17.45 -5.31 -1.18
N ASN A 137 16.98 -6.54 -0.96
CA ASN A 137 17.57 -7.52 -0.06
C ASN A 137 17.89 -6.94 1.34
N ILE A 138 16.92 -6.22 1.91
CA ILE A 138 16.94 -5.74 3.30
C ILE A 138 15.84 -6.41 4.12
N PRO A 139 15.85 -6.32 5.46
CA PRO A 139 14.76 -6.84 6.27
C PRO A 139 13.41 -6.21 5.89
N VAL A 140 12.42 -7.06 5.62
CA VAL A 140 11.09 -6.64 5.14
C VAL A 140 10.00 -7.42 5.87
N VAL A 141 8.92 -6.73 6.23
CA VAL A 141 7.67 -7.33 6.73
C VAL A 141 6.53 -6.95 5.80
N PHE A 142 5.67 -7.90 5.46
CA PHE A 142 4.44 -7.65 4.70
C PHE A 142 3.22 -7.66 5.62
N VAL A 143 2.38 -6.64 5.47
CA VAL A 143 1.09 -6.51 6.14
C VAL A 143 0.03 -6.40 5.04
N SER A 144 -0.87 -7.37 4.98
CA SER A 144 -2.00 -7.32 4.05
C SER A 144 -3.07 -6.35 4.58
N GLY A 145 -3.67 -5.58 3.66
CA GLY A 145 -4.84 -4.74 3.94
C GLY A 145 -6.09 -5.55 4.32
N GLY A 146 -6.15 -6.81 3.89
CA GLY A 146 -7.27 -7.71 4.16
C GLY A 146 -8.36 -7.68 3.09
N PRO A 147 -9.21 -8.72 3.06
CA PRO A 147 -10.31 -8.84 2.12
C PRO A 147 -11.46 -7.88 2.46
N MET A 148 -12.26 -7.55 1.45
CA MET A 148 -13.54 -6.87 1.66
C MET A 148 -14.59 -7.85 2.19
N GLU A 149 -15.48 -7.38 3.06
CA GLU A 149 -16.65 -8.16 3.47
C GLU A 149 -17.66 -8.19 2.33
N ALA A 150 -18.34 -9.33 2.15
CA ALA A 150 -19.38 -9.45 1.16
C ALA A 150 -20.59 -8.58 1.52
N GLY A 151 -21.10 -7.90 0.49
CA GLY A 151 -22.38 -7.23 0.47
C GLY A 151 -23.57 -8.14 0.73
N LYS A 152 -24.75 -7.55 0.98
CA LYS A 152 -26.00 -8.30 1.21
C LYS A 152 -27.18 -7.62 0.54
N VAL A 153 -27.88 -8.36 -0.31
CA VAL A 153 -29.14 -7.93 -0.95
C VAL A 153 -30.28 -8.85 -0.52
N VAL A 154 -31.52 -8.35 -0.49
CA VAL A 154 -32.72 -9.14 -0.19
C VAL A 154 -33.54 -9.34 -1.45
N ILE A 155 -33.61 -10.58 -1.94
CA ILE A 155 -34.40 -10.97 -3.12
C ILE A 155 -35.38 -12.05 -2.68
N ASP A 156 -36.68 -11.87 -2.99
CA ASP A 156 -37.74 -12.82 -2.62
C ASP A 156 -37.72 -13.25 -1.15
N LYS A 157 -37.48 -12.28 -0.25
CA LYS A 157 -37.37 -12.48 1.22
C LYS A 157 -36.18 -13.35 1.67
N LYS A 158 -35.18 -13.56 0.79
CA LYS A 158 -33.93 -14.26 1.10
C LYS A 158 -32.77 -13.27 1.07
N ILE A 159 -31.89 -13.36 2.06
CA ILE A 159 -30.63 -12.61 2.07
C ILE A 159 -29.62 -13.37 1.21
N ILE A 160 -29.09 -12.68 0.21
CA ILE A 160 -28.06 -13.20 -0.70
C ILE A 160 -26.82 -12.36 -0.50
N LYS A 161 -25.67 -13.02 -0.33
CA LYS A 161 -24.38 -12.34 -0.28
C LYS A 161 -23.98 -12.00 -1.71
N VAL A 162 -23.50 -10.78 -1.91
CA VAL A 162 -23.08 -10.28 -3.22
C VAL A 162 -21.70 -9.66 -3.12
N ASP A 163 -20.94 -9.75 -4.20
CA ASP A 163 -19.68 -9.04 -4.39
C ASP A 163 -19.57 -8.44 -5.80
N LEU A 164 -18.40 -7.88 -6.12
CA LEU A 164 -18.13 -7.28 -7.44
C LEU A 164 -18.39 -8.25 -8.61
N VAL A 165 -18.10 -9.54 -8.44
CA VAL A 165 -18.31 -10.54 -9.50
C VAL A 165 -19.79 -10.72 -9.76
N ASP A 166 -20.63 -10.75 -8.71
CA ASP A 166 -22.08 -10.80 -8.87
C ASP A 166 -22.61 -9.57 -9.63
N ALA A 167 -22.09 -8.37 -9.32
CA ALA A 167 -22.46 -7.15 -10.04
C ALA A 167 -22.10 -7.22 -11.53
N ILE A 168 -20.90 -7.72 -11.87
CA ILE A 168 -20.47 -7.93 -13.25
C ILE A 168 -21.38 -8.94 -13.96
N MET A 169 -21.62 -10.10 -13.34
CA MET A 169 -22.46 -11.16 -13.89
C MET A 169 -23.90 -10.68 -14.15
N HIS A 170 -24.46 -9.91 -13.23
CA HIS A 170 -25.79 -9.32 -13.40
C HIS A 170 -25.82 -8.27 -14.50
N GLY A 171 -24.75 -7.49 -14.67
CA GLY A 171 -24.61 -6.48 -15.73
C GLY A 171 -24.53 -7.08 -17.14
N GLU A 172 -23.91 -8.25 -17.32
CA GLU A 172 -23.85 -8.94 -18.61
C GLU A 172 -25.10 -9.77 -18.93
N ASN A 173 -25.88 -10.16 -17.92
CA ASN A 173 -27.06 -11.00 -18.10
C ASN A 173 -28.27 -10.19 -18.60
N VAL A 174 -28.65 -10.43 -19.86
CA VAL A 174 -29.78 -9.78 -20.55
C VAL A 174 -31.13 -9.98 -19.84
N ASN A 175 -31.26 -11.03 -19.02
CA ASN A 175 -32.49 -11.31 -18.26
C ASN A 175 -32.55 -10.59 -16.90
N THR A 176 -31.47 -9.93 -16.47
CA THR A 176 -31.47 -9.17 -15.21
C THR A 176 -32.25 -7.86 -15.39
N SER A 177 -33.26 -7.62 -14.55
CA SER A 177 -33.96 -6.34 -14.53
C SER A 177 -33.04 -5.21 -14.03
N THR A 178 -33.20 -3.99 -14.56
CA THR A 178 -32.43 -2.82 -14.13
C THR A 178 -32.56 -2.53 -12.63
N GLU A 179 -33.73 -2.79 -12.04
CA GLU A 179 -33.95 -2.59 -10.60
C GLU A 179 -33.13 -3.57 -9.76
N LEU A 180 -33.13 -4.85 -10.13
CA LEU A 180 -32.30 -5.86 -9.48
C LEU A 180 -30.80 -5.55 -9.63
N LEU A 181 -30.35 -5.19 -10.85
CA LEU A 181 -28.94 -4.83 -11.08
C LEU A 181 -28.52 -3.68 -10.15
N LYS A 182 -29.35 -2.65 -10.05
CA LYS A 182 -29.09 -1.51 -9.16
C LYS A 182 -29.01 -1.92 -7.68
N GLN A 183 -29.89 -2.81 -7.23
CA GLN A 183 -29.85 -3.33 -5.85
C GLN A 183 -28.56 -4.11 -5.58
N VAL A 184 -28.09 -4.90 -6.55
CA VAL A 184 -26.82 -5.63 -6.44
C VAL A 184 -25.65 -4.65 -6.41
N GLU A 185 -25.61 -3.67 -7.31
CA GLU A 185 -24.57 -2.63 -7.36
C GLU A 185 -24.46 -1.83 -6.07
N GLU A 186 -25.59 -1.39 -5.49
CA GLU A 186 -25.60 -0.61 -4.24
C GLU A 186 -25.22 -1.44 -3.00
N SER A 187 -25.32 -2.76 -3.11
CA SER A 187 -25.10 -3.67 -1.99
C SER A 187 -23.73 -4.34 -1.99
N ALA A 188 -23.07 -4.47 -3.15
CA ALA A 188 -21.78 -5.13 -3.35
C ALA A 188 -20.61 -4.31 -2.81
#